data_AF-A0A7X3D8D7-F1
#
_entry.id   AF-A0A7X3D8D7-F1
#
_cell.length_a   1.000
_cell.length_b   1.000
_cell.length_c   1.000
_cell.angle_alpha   90.00
_cell.angle_beta   90.00
_cell.angle_gamma   90.00
#
_symmetry.space_group_name_H-M   'P 1'
#
loop_
_entity.id
_entity.type
_entity.pdbx_description
1 polymer ?
#
loop_
_entity_poly.entity_id
_entity_poly.type
_entity_poly.pdbx_seq_one_letter_code
_entity_poly.pdbx_strand_id
1 'polypeptide(L)' 'MSKPNLYGVGIFVPVSDLERSTKWYSEMLGFEITHRILKEKGANIGPIINYDGGIRGFALYDPDGNKYGVVH' A
#
# COMPACT_ATOMS: atom_id res chain seq x y z
N MET A 1 -24.00 -10.40 -1.81
CA MET A 1 -22.68 -10.68 -1.21
C MET A 1 -22.29 -9.48 -0.36
N SER A 2 -22.02 -9.68 0.94
CA SER A 2 -21.60 -8.59 1.84
C SER A 2 -20.19 -8.14 1.51
N LYS A 3 -19.91 -6.83 1.56
CA LYS A 3 -18.54 -6.32 1.42
C LYS A 3 -17.68 -6.92 2.53
N PRO A 4 -16.46 -7.40 2.24
CA PRO A 4 -15.55 -7.88 3.28
C PRO A 4 -15.16 -6.74 4.22
N ASN A 5 -15.06 -7.04 5.52
CA ASN A 5 -14.52 -6.10 6.49
C ASN A 5 -13.03 -5.90 6.21
N LEU A 6 -12.61 -4.65 6.10
CA LEU A 6 -11.20 -4.27 5.99
C LEU A 6 -10.73 -3.82 7.38
N TYR A 7 -9.71 -4.48 7.91
CA TYR A 7 -9.02 -4.06 9.13
C TYR A 7 -7.71 -3.38 8.72
N GLY A 8 -7.41 -2.22 9.29
CA GLY A 8 -6.21 -1.45 8.99
C GLY A 8 -5.69 -0.72 10.21
N VAL A 9 -4.37 -0.49 10.23
CA VAL A 9 -3.71 0.33 11.23
C VAL A 9 -3.26 1.61 10.55
N GLY A 10 -3.72 2.76 11.05
CA GLY A 10 -3.24 4.07 10.63
C GLY A 10 -2.02 4.46 11.46
N ILE A 11 -0.89 4.74 10.81
CA ILE A 11 0.31 5.27 11.46
C ILE A 11 0.43 6.75 11.09
N PHE A 12 0.40 7.63 12.10
CA PHE A 12 0.60 9.07 11.93
C PHE A 12 1.98 9.45 12.46
N VAL A 13 2.87 9.89 11.57
CA VAL A 13 4.22 10.32 11.94
C VAL A 13 4.31 11.83 11.81
N PRO A 14 4.46 12.59 12.91
CA PRO A 14 4.70 14.02 12.84
C PRO A 14 6.09 14.27 12.24
N VAL A 15 6.19 15.22 11.32
CA VAL A 15 7.44 15.55 10.61
C VAL A 15 7.69 17.05 10.66
N SER A 16 8.96 17.44 10.70
CA SER A 16 9.36 18.85 10.72
C SER A 16 9.19 19.54 9.36
N ASP A 17 9.17 18.77 8.27
CA ASP A 17 9.07 19.25 6.89
C ASP A 17 8.28 18.23 6.07
N LEU A 18 7.11 18.63 5.59
CA LEU A 18 6.18 17.72 4.91
C LEU A 18 6.71 17.25 3.55
N GLU A 19 7.28 18.15 2.76
CA GLU A 19 7.72 17.85 1.39
C GLU A 19 8.92 16.90 1.40
N ARG A 20 9.93 17.21 2.22
CA ARG A 20 11.12 16.37 2.40
C ARG A 20 10.75 14.98 2.90
N SER A 21 9.89 14.90 3.91
CA SER A 21 9.47 13.62 4.47
C SER A 21 8.60 12.82 3.49
N THR A 22 7.70 13.47 2.76
CA THR A 22 6.89 12.81 1.72
C THR A 22 7.78 12.16 0.67
N LYS A 23 8.81 12.88 0.18
CA LYS A 23 9.79 12.33 -0.75
C LYS A 23 10.53 11.13 -0.16
N TRP A 24 11.07 11.26 1.05
CA TRP A 24 11.80 10.18 1.71
C TRP A 24 10.94 8.92 1.93
N TYR A 25 9.71 9.07 2.43
CA TYR A 25 8.79 7.94 2.59
C TYR A 25 8.39 7.33 1.24
N SER A 26 8.21 8.15 0.22
CA SER A 26 7.93 7.67 -1.14
C SER A 26 9.09 6.90 -1.75
N GLU A 27 10.34 7.22 -1.40
CA GLU A 27 11.53 6.50 -1.85
C GLU A 27 11.77 5.22 -1.02
N MET A 28 11.58 5.28 0.29
CA MET A 28 11.93 4.20 1.22
C MET A 28 10.82 3.16 1.41
N LEU A 29 9.57 3.62 1.51
CA LEU A 29 8.38 2.77 1.64
C LEU A 29 7.68 2.57 0.29
N GLY A 30 8.17 3.25 -0.75
CA GLY A 30 7.51 3.53 -2.02
C GLY A 30 6.52 2.50 -2.50
N PHE A 31 5.30 2.94 -2.76
CA PHE A 31 4.20 2.11 -3.24
C PHE A 31 4.58 1.30 -4.49
N GLU A 32 5.21 1.94 -5.48
CA GLU A 32 5.69 1.29 -6.71
C GLU A 32 6.86 0.33 -6.45
N ILE A 33 7.79 0.72 -5.58
CA ILE A 33 8.97 -0.09 -5.22
C ILE A 33 8.51 -1.36 -4.49
N THR A 34 7.58 -1.21 -3.55
CA THR A 34 6.96 -2.30 -2.80
C THR A 34 6.18 -3.23 -3.73
N HIS A 35 5.36 -2.70 -4.65
CA HIS A 35 4.64 -3.52 -5.64
C HIS A 35 5.61 -4.35 -6.49
N ARG A 36 6.66 -3.72 -7.03
CA ARG A 36 7.69 -4.41 -7.82
C ARG A 36 8.42 -5.49 -7.03
N ILE A 37 8.91 -5.18 -5.84
CA ILE A 37 9.66 -6.13 -5.00
C ILE A 37 8.77 -7.32 -4.60
N LEU A 38 7.50 -7.09 -4.22
CA LEU A 38 6.57 -8.15 -3.88
C LEU A 38 6.33 -9.07 -5.08
N LYS A 39 6.16 -8.50 -6.28
CA LYS A 39 6.00 -9.27 -7.52
C LYS A 39 7.23 -10.13 -7.83
N GLU A 40 8.43 -9.56 -7.71
CA GLU A 40 9.71 -10.25 -7.94
C GLU A 40 9.93 -11.40 -6.94
N LYS A 41 9.46 -11.24 -5.70
CA LYS A 41 9.49 -12.29 -4.67
C LYS A 41 8.40 -13.35 -4.82
N GLY A 42 7.52 -13.23 -5.82
CA GLY A 42 6.43 -14.18 -6.06
C GLY A 42 5.24 -14.05 -5.11
N ALA A 43 5.07 -12.91 -4.44
CA ALA A 43 3.90 -12.66 -3.61
C ALA A 43 2.63 -12.59 -4.47
N ASN A 44 1.52 -13.07 -3.92
CA ASN A 44 0.22 -12.94 -4.57
C ASN A 44 -0.29 -11.50 -4.40
N ILE A 45 -0.22 -10.72 -5.48
CA ILE A 45 -0.63 -9.32 -5.50
C ILE A 45 -1.51 -8.99 -6.71
N GLY A 46 -2.42 -8.03 -6.53
CA GLY A 46 -3.23 -7.46 -7.59
C GLY A 46 -2.52 -6.37 -8.40
N PRO A 47 -3.15 -5.88 -9.48
CA PRO A 47 -2.70 -4.68 -10.16
C PRO A 47 -2.86 -3.45 -9.26
N ILE A 48 -2.09 -2.40 -9.56
CA ILE A 48 -2.32 -1.07 -9.01
C ILE A 48 -3.60 -0.52 -9.61
N ILE A 49 -4.51 -0.06 -8.75
CA ILE A 49 -5.80 0.54 -9.08
C ILE A 49 -5.78 1.99 -8.60
N ASN A 50 -6.25 2.92 -9.44
CA ASN A 50 -6.50 4.31 -9.05
C ASN A 50 -7.94 4.45 -8.55
N TYR A 51 -8.12 5.06 -7.40
CA TYR A 51 -9.40 5.38 -6.76
C TYR A 51 -9.64 6.89 -6.78
N ASP A 52 -10.85 7.31 -6.42
CA ASP A 52 -11.19 8.72 -6.27
C ASP A 52 -10.30 9.39 -5.20
N GLY A 53 -10.07 10.70 -5.37
CA GLY A 53 -9.24 11.48 -4.45
C GLY A 53 -7.73 11.26 -4.60
N GLY A 54 -7.28 10.65 -5.71
CA GLY A 54 -5.87 10.44 -6.00
C GLY A 54 -5.25 9.24 -5.27
N ILE A 55 -6.07 8.46 -4.55
CA ILE A 55 -5.63 7.27 -3.84
C ILE A 55 -5.28 6.18 -4.86
N ARG A 56 -4.15 5.51 -4.66
CA ARG A 56 -3.72 4.38 -5.49
C ARG A 56 -3.49 3.18 -4.60
N GLY A 57 -3.89 1.99 -5.03
CA GLY A 57 -3.77 0.80 -4.18
C GLY A 57 -3.73 -0.52 -4.92
N PHE A 58 -3.14 -1.54 -4.30
CA PHE A 58 -3.20 -2.93 -4.76
C PHE A 58 -3.54 -3.87 -3.60
N ALA A 59 -4.10 -5.03 -3.93
CA ALA A 59 -4.34 -6.09 -2.96
C ALA A 59 -3.06 -6.92 -2.78
N LEU A 60 -2.68 -7.20 -1.54
CA LEU A 60 -1.68 -8.20 -1.16
C LEU A 60 -2.40 -9.32 -0.41
N TYR A 61 -2.07 -10.57 -0.74
CA TYR A 61 -2.57 -11.74 -0.03
C TYR A 61 -1.43 -12.41 0.74
N ASP A 62 -1.67 -12.73 2.01
CA ASP A 62 -0.77 -13.61 2.77
C ASP A 62 -1.03 -15.09 2.41
N PRO A 63 -0.18 -16.03 2.87
CA PRO A 63 -0.37 -17.46 2.60
C PRO A 63 -1.68 -18.05 3.12
N ASP A 64 -2.30 -17.43 4.12
CA ASP A 64 -3.57 -17.85 4.69
C ASP A 64 -4.77 -17.29 3.92
N GLY A 65 -4.53 -16.43 2.92
CA GLY A 65 -5.54 -15.83 2.06
C GLY A 65 -6.13 -14.52 2.59
N ASN A 66 -5.59 -13.94 3.66
CA ASN A 66 -6.04 -12.63 4.14
C ASN A 66 -5.66 -11.55 3.13
N LYS A 67 -6.60 -10.64 2.86
CA LYS A 67 -6.40 -9.53 1.93
C LYS A 67 -6.00 -8.26 2.67
N TYR A 68 -4.83 -7.73 2.35
CA TYR A 68 -4.36 -6.42 2.79
C TYR A 68 -4.47 -5.42 1.65
N GLY A 69 -4.97 -4.22 1.95
CA GLY A 69 -4.92 -3.09 1.03
C GLY A 69 -3.64 -2.30 1.26
N VAL A 70 -2.73 -2.30 0.29
CA VAL A 70 -1.60 -1.38 0.27
C VAL A 70 -2.06 -0.16 -0.51
N VAL A 71 -2.01 1.02 0.09
CA VAL A 71 -2.49 2.28 -0.50
C VAL A 71 -1.50 3.43 -0.33
N HIS A 72 -1.53 4.38 -1.25
CA HIS A 72 -0.77 5.64 -1.25
C HIS A 72 -1.70 6.79 -1.66
#